data_AF-A0A316NJE4-F1
#
_entry.id   AF-A0A316NJE4-F1
#
_cell.length_a   1.000
_cell.length_b   1.000
_cell.length_c   1.000
_cell.angle_alpha   90.00
_cell.angle_beta   90.00
_cell.angle_gamma   90.00
#
_symmetry.space_group_name_H-M   'P 1'
#
loop_
_entity.id
_entity.type
_entity.pdbx_description
1 polymer ?
#
loop_
_entity_poly.entity_id
_entity_poly.type
_entity_poly.pdbx_seq_one_letter_code
_entity_poly.pdbx_strand_id
1 'polypeptide(L)'
;MLICPACGKQLPDGSVFCEQCGSRVAPQPMSEPAKEASSVSAPPKPEAQPAVSAPVPPSPVQSYQPSLQQPSPAPFPVLNTTSITPPNPNVRPPKAKKPLNKFLILFIAACAVVVLLIGISVVELLSINGLKAELADKEQTISDQNILINDYETQLKDYEGIDLNSIEKADFLDEYIVIIPEDDTHYHNYDCPEIADMDTFLAFNIAYAQYEGYTACPTCQ
;
A
#
# COMPACT_ATOMS: atom_id res chain seq x y z
N MET A 1 3.06 43.95 9.78
CA MET A 1 2.96 42.70 9.00
C MET A 1 3.96 42.80 7.86
N LEU A 2 4.82 41.79 7.68
CA LEU A 2 5.82 41.76 6.60
C LEU A 2 5.56 40.58 5.67
N ILE A 3 5.88 40.70 4.39
CA ILE A 3 5.73 39.61 3.41
C ILE A 3 7.11 39.04 3.08
N CYS A 4 7.24 37.71 3.10
CA CYS A 4 8.48 37.03 2.72
C CYS A 4 8.79 37.31 1.24
N PRO A 5 9.98 37.83 0.90
CA PRO A 5 10.35 38.06 -0.49
C PRO A 5 10.56 36.76 -1.29
N ALA A 6 10.83 35.64 -0.61
CA ALA A 6 11.08 34.36 -1.28
C ALA A 6 9.80 33.60 -1.64
N CYS A 7 8.76 33.64 -0.81
CA CYS A 7 7.55 32.83 -1.02
C CYS A 7 6.22 33.60 -0.97
N GLY A 8 6.25 34.90 -0.65
CA GLY A 8 5.06 35.76 -0.67
C GLY A 8 4.09 35.58 0.51
N LYS A 9 4.40 34.74 1.50
CA LYS A 9 3.55 34.57 2.69
C LYS A 9 3.73 35.71 3.68
N GLN A 10 2.68 35.97 4.45
CA GLN A 10 2.72 36.96 5.54
C GLN A 10 3.44 36.39 6.75
N LEU A 11 4.25 37.24 7.39
CA LEU A 11 5.02 36.93 8.58
C LEU A 11 4.65 37.89 9.70
N PRO A 12 4.71 37.42 10.95
CA PRO A 12 4.61 38.29 12.12
C PRO A 12 5.76 39.31 12.13
N ASP A 13 5.50 40.50 12.67
CA ASP A 13 6.51 41.56 12.74
C ASP A 13 7.69 41.13 13.64
N GLY A 14 8.92 41.31 13.15
CA GLY A 14 10.15 40.91 13.85
C GLY A 14 10.66 39.50 13.52
N SER A 15 10.01 38.78 12.59
CA SER A 15 10.49 37.47 12.11
C SER A 15 11.84 37.59 11.40
N VAL A 16 12.87 36.89 11.90
CA VAL A 16 14.21 36.83 11.27
C VAL A 16 14.25 35.80 10.14
N PHE A 17 13.34 34.82 10.16
CA PHE A 17 13.23 33.74 9.19
C PHE A 17 11.76 33.44 8.87
N CYS A 18 11.50 32.93 7.67
CA CYS A 18 10.17 32.50 7.26
C CYS A 18 9.90 31.08 7.73
N GLU A 19 8.90 30.90 8.60
CA GLU A 19 8.46 29.59 9.09
C GLU A 19 7.88 28.68 7.98
N GLN A 20 7.62 29.23 6.80
CA GLN A 20 6.96 28.52 5.71
C GLN A 20 7.90 28.06 4.60
N CYS A 21 9.00 28.78 4.36
CA CYS A 21 9.98 28.40 3.34
C CYS A 21 11.43 28.40 3.85
N GLY A 22 11.66 28.69 5.13
CA GLY A 22 12.98 28.70 5.76
C GLY A 22 13.87 29.89 5.39
N SER A 23 13.49 30.70 4.40
CA SER A 23 14.31 31.83 3.95
C SER A 23 14.50 32.89 5.04
N ARG A 24 15.70 33.46 5.14
CA ARG A 24 16.01 34.52 6.11
C ARG A 24 15.37 35.83 5.64
N VAL A 25 14.62 36.46 6.53
CA VAL A 25 13.90 37.71 6.28
C VAL A 25 14.49 38.77 7.21
N ALA A 26 15.70 39.23 6.92
CA ALA A 26 16.34 40.25 7.73
C ALA A 26 15.64 41.60 7.52
N PRO A 27 15.13 42.27 8.59
CA PRO A 27 14.76 43.67 8.49
C PRO A 27 16.05 44.49 8.36
N GLN A 28 16.32 45.03 7.18
CA GLN A 28 17.41 45.97 6.96
C GLN A 28 16.94 47.38 7.34
N PRO A 29 17.52 48.04 8.35
CA PRO A 29 17.74 49.48 8.28
C PRO A 29 19.10 49.72 7.64
N MET A 30 19.07 50.49 6.56
CA MET A 30 20.18 50.95 5.75
C MET A 30 21.10 51.91 6.54
N SER A 31 22.38 51.55 6.75
CA SER A 31 23.56 52.46 6.70
C SER A 31 24.90 51.76 7.08
N GLU A 32 25.71 51.40 6.06
CA GLU A 32 27.18 51.53 5.87
C GLU A 32 28.24 51.08 6.95
N PRO A 33 29.57 51.00 6.64
CA PRO A 33 30.29 49.83 6.11
C PRO A 33 31.43 49.25 7.01
N ALA A 34 31.88 48.04 6.64
CA ALA A 34 33.20 47.41 6.81
C ALA A 34 33.94 47.47 8.18
N LYS A 35 34.15 46.29 8.79
CA LYS A 35 35.44 45.91 9.40
C LYS A 35 35.57 44.39 9.63
N GLU A 36 36.52 43.85 8.88
CA GLU A 36 37.43 42.73 9.12
C GLU A 36 37.71 42.39 10.61
N ALA A 37 37.57 41.10 10.97
CA ALA A 37 38.59 40.28 11.65
C ALA A 37 37.99 39.08 12.40
N SER A 38 38.33 37.88 11.91
CA SER A 38 38.94 36.77 12.65
C SER A 38 38.39 36.38 14.04
N SER A 39 37.85 35.16 14.16
CA SER A 39 38.52 34.10 14.92
C SER A 39 37.69 32.82 14.91
N VAL A 40 38.35 31.75 14.47
CA VAL A 40 37.91 30.36 14.53
C VAL A 40 38.05 29.87 15.97
N SER A 41 36.96 29.40 16.56
CA SER A 41 36.99 28.56 17.76
C SER A 41 36.47 27.17 17.37
N ALA A 42 37.33 26.18 17.61
CA ALA A 42 37.13 24.77 17.28
C ALA A 42 35.83 24.19 17.90
N PRO A 43 35.13 23.27 17.21
CA PRO A 43 34.06 22.50 17.82
C PRO A 43 34.60 21.38 18.73
N PRO A 44 33.86 21.00 19.78
CA PRO A 44 34.27 19.95 20.72
C PRO A 44 34.11 18.56 20.10
N LYS A 45 35.08 17.70 20.45
CA LYS A 45 35.14 16.25 20.19
C LYS A 45 33.85 15.54 20.63
N PRO A 46 33.13 14.85 19.74
CA PRO A 46 32.07 13.91 20.14
C PRO A 46 32.67 12.61 20.67
N GLU A 47 32.33 12.27 21.92
CA GLU A 47 32.56 10.97 22.52
C GLU A 47 31.73 9.88 21.83
N ALA A 48 32.34 8.71 21.69
CA ALA A 48 31.83 7.53 21.01
C ALA A 48 30.50 7.01 21.60
N GLN A 49 29.51 6.79 20.73
CA GLN A 49 28.34 5.97 21.04
C GLN A 49 28.58 4.50 20.67
N PRO A 50 27.96 3.53 21.39
CA PRO A 50 28.17 2.11 21.16
C PRO A 50 27.41 1.59 19.93
N ALA A 51 28.04 0.64 19.25
CA ALA A 51 27.56 -0.06 18.07
C ALA A 51 26.16 -0.67 18.25
N VAL A 52 25.24 -0.32 17.35
CA VAL A 52 23.92 -0.94 17.22
C VAL A 52 24.05 -2.13 16.27
N SER A 53 23.50 -3.26 16.70
CA SER A 53 23.60 -4.57 16.07
C SER A 53 22.86 -4.63 14.72
N ALA A 54 23.47 -5.29 13.74
CA ALA A 54 22.92 -5.50 12.40
C ALA A 54 21.54 -6.21 12.41
N PRO A 55 20.60 -5.84 11.52
CA PRO A 55 19.35 -6.57 11.35
C PRO A 55 19.57 -7.89 10.60
N VAL A 56 18.91 -8.94 11.10
CA VAL A 56 18.86 -10.28 10.52
C VAL A 56 18.01 -10.26 9.23
N PRO A 57 18.45 -10.91 8.13
CA PRO A 57 17.65 -10.98 6.90
C PRO A 57 16.39 -11.85 7.09
N PRO A 58 15.22 -11.47 6.54
CA PRO A 58 14.04 -12.32 6.56
C PRO A 58 14.16 -13.48 5.56
N SER A 59 13.89 -14.69 6.05
CA SER A 59 13.75 -15.93 5.28
C SER A 59 12.61 -15.85 4.23
N PRO A 60 12.69 -16.63 3.14
CA PRO A 60 11.72 -16.59 2.05
C PRO A 60 10.35 -17.18 2.45
N VAL A 61 9.29 -16.43 2.14
CA VAL A 61 7.89 -16.84 2.33
C VAL A 61 7.51 -17.87 1.26
N GLN A 62 7.05 -19.04 1.70
CA GLN A 62 6.48 -20.08 0.83
C GLN A 62 5.16 -19.60 0.21
N SER A 63 5.07 -19.78 -1.10
CA SER A 63 3.87 -19.57 -1.92
C SER A 63 2.72 -20.48 -1.49
N TYR A 64 1.61 -19.88 -1.06
CA TYR A 64 0.34 -20.58 -0.89
C TYR A 64 -0.44 -20.55 -2.21
N GLN A 65 -0.69 -21.71 -2.81
CA GLN A 65 -1.73 -21.90 -3.83
C GLN A 65 -2.98 -22.50 -3.16
N PRO A 66 -4.18 -21.92 -3.34
CA PRO A 66 -5.42 -22.59 -2.99
C PRO A 66 -5.81 -23.59 -4.07
N SER A 67 -5.98 -24.87 -3.71
CA SER A 67 -6.54 -25.89 -4.61
C SER A 67 -8.07 -25.78 -4.63
N LEU A 68 -8.65 -25.62 -5.82
CA LEU A 68 -10.09 -25.71 -6.03
C LEU A 68 -10.53 -27.18 -6.01
N GLN A 69 -11.14 -27.63 -4.91
CA GLN A 69 -11.92 -28.87 -4.89
C GLN A 69 -13.39 -28.56 -5.19
N GLN A 70 -13.84 -29.08 -6.32
CA GLN A 70 -15.21 -29.00 -6.81
C GLN A 70 -16.04 -30.16 -6.24
N PRO A 71 -17.24 -29.94 -5.68
CA PRO A 71 -18.14 -31.02 -5.27
C PRO A 71 -18.91 -31.60 -6.47
N SER A 72 -18.92 -32.92 -6.57
CA SER A 72 -19.73 -33.69 -7.53
C SER A 72 -21.04 -34.16 -6.89
N PRO A 73 -22.20 -34.10 -7.56
CA PRO A 73 -23.41 -34.76 -7.11
C PRO A 73 -23.66 -36.10 -7.85
N ALA A 74 -23.93 -37.16 -7.09
CA ALA A 74 -24.77 -38.30 -7.49
C ALA A 74 -26.23 -38.02 -7.04
N PRO A 75 -27.30 -38.77 -7.42
CA PRO A 75 -27.38 -40.12 -8.01
C PRO A 75 -28.36 -40.18 -9.23
N PHE A 76 -28.67 -41.30 -9.90
CA PHE A 76 -29.62 -42.39 -9.53
C PHE A 76 -29.47 -43.61 -10.47
N PRO A 77 -29.78 -44.84 -10.02
CA PRO A 77 -29.94 -46.00 -10.89
C PRO A 77 -31.35 -46.10 -11.51
N VAL A 78 -31.38 -46.72 -12.69
CA VAL A 78 -32.53 -46.94 -13.57
C VAL A 78 -33.36 -48.18 -13.24
N LEU A 79 -34.63 -48.04 -13.63
CA LEU A 79 -35.79 -48.92 -13.77
C LEU A 79 -35.57 -50.39 -14.18
N ASN A 80 -36.20 -51.33 -13.44
CA ASN A 80 -36.53 -52.68 -13.91
C ASN A 80 -37.96 -53.03 -13.42
N THR A 81 -39.01 -52.98 -14.26
CA THR A 81 -39.69 -54.07 -15.01
C THR A 81 -39.46 -55.48 -14.42
N THR A 82 -40.46 -56.26 -14.01
CA THR A 82 -41.29 -57.13 -14.87
C THR A 82 -42.48 -57.76 -14.09
N SER A 83 -43.55 -58.03 -14.85
CA SER A 83 -44.84 -58.68 -14.58
C SER A 83 -44.85 -60.04 -13.85
N ILE A 84 -45.99 -60.43 -13.27
CA ILE A 84 -46.87 -61.57 -13.70
C ILE A 84 -48.09 -61.68 -12.77
N THR A 85 -49.27 -61.80 -13.37
CA THR A 85 -50.59 -62.10 -12.77
C THR A 85 -50.80 -63.61 -12.63
N PRO A 86 -51.62 -64.09 -11.67
CA PRO A 86 -52.78 -64.89 -12.06
C PRO A 86 -54.07 -64.53 -11.26
N PRO A 87 -55.25 -65.06 -11.67
CA PRO A 87 -56.52 -64.36 -11.57
C PRO A 87 -57.34 -64.76 -10.34
N ASN A 88 -58.23 -63.88 -9.87
CA ASN A 88 -59.35 -64.31 -9.04
C ASN A 88 -60.65 -63.58 -9.40
N PRO A 89 -61.72 -64.32 -9.73
CA PRO A 89 -63.01 -63.78 -10.12
C PRO A 89 -63.85 -63.42 -8.88
N ASN A 90 -64.07 -62.12 -8.65
CA ASN A 90 -65.27 -61.73 -7.93
C ASN A 90 -65.77 -60.37 -8.37
N VAL A 91 -66.70 -60.42 -9.32
CA VAL A 91 -67.53 -59.29 -9.72
C VAL A 91 -68.40 -58.92 -8.53
N ARG A 92 -68.15 -57.75 -7.93
CA ARG A 92 -69.08 -57.10 -7.00
C ARG A 92 -69.46 -55.73 -7.58
N PRO A 93 -70.76 -55.36 -7.57
CA PRO A 93 -71.25 -54.15 -8.23
C PRO A 93 -70.62 -52.86 -7.66
N PRO A 94 -70.54 -51.78 -8.46
CA PRO A 94 -69.87 -50.56 -8.08
C PRO A 94 -70.60 -49.88 -6.91
N LYS A 95 -69.91 -49.73 -5.77
CA LYS A 95 -70.38 -48.85 -4.70
C LYS A 95 -70.35 -47.41 -5.21
N ALA A 96 -71.52 -46.79 -5.20
CA ALA A 96 -71.71 -45.38 -5.57
C ALA A 96 -70.78 -44.47 -4.75
N LYS A 97 -70.08 -43.56 -5.46
CA LYS A 97 -69.23 -42.53 -4.86
C LYS A 97 -70.11 -41.49 -4.17
N LYS A 98 -69.90 -41.25 -2.87
CA LYS A 98 -70.56 -40.21 -2.06
C LYS A 98 -70.20 -38.83 -2.63
N PRO A 99 -71.14 -37.85 -2.74
CA PRO A 99 -70.84 -36.60 -3.41
C PRO A 99 -69.95 -35.77 -2.49
N LEU A 100 -68.73 -35.49 -2.94
CA LEU A 100 -67.77 -34.73 -2.16
C LEU A 100 -68.33 -33.31 -1.92
N ASN A 101 -68.34 -32.89 -0.66
CA ASN A 101 -68.99 -31.66 -0.23
C ASN A 101 -68.25 -30.44 -0.81
N LYS A 102 -68.92 -29.58 -1.56
CA LYS A 102 -68.28 -28.47 -2.31
C LYS A 102 -67.48 -27.51 -1.40
N PHE A 103 -67.90 -27.37 -0.13
CA PHE A 103 -67.18 -26.64 0.90
C PHE A 103 -65.81 -27.24 1.24
N LEU A 104 -65.67 -28.57 1.17
CA LEU A 104 -64.39 -29.25 1.42
C LEU A 104 -63.37 -28.95 0.30
N ILE A 105 -63.83 -28.87 -0.95
CA ILE A 105 -62.96 -28.57 -2.09
C ILE A 105 -62.44 -27.12 -2.02
N LEU A 106 -63.32 -26.17 -1.64
CA LEU A 106 -62.96 -24.77 -1.50
C LEU A 106 -61.97 -24.54 -0.35
N PHE A 107 -62.13 -25.27 0.75
CA PHE A 107 -61.19 -25.24 1.88
C PHE A 107 -59.82 -25.79 1.51
N ILE A 108 -59.76 -26.91 0.78
CA ILE A 108 -58.50 -27.50 0.30
C ILE A 108 -57.78 -26.55 -0.66
N ALA A 109 -58.52 -25.90 -1.57
CA ALA A 109 -57.95 -24.92 -2.48
C ALA A 109 -57.38 -23.69 -1.74
N ALA A 110 -58.08 -23.19 -0.73
CA ALA A 110 -57.60 -22.08 0.10
C ALA A 110 -56.30 -22.45 0.86
N CYS A 111 -56.25 -23.64 1.45
CA CYS A 111 -55.03 -24.14 2.11
C CYS A 111 -53.86 -24.27 1.14
N ALA A 112 -54.09 -24.75 -0.09
CA ALA A 112 -53.05 -24.85 -1.11
C ALA A 112 -52.45 -23.48 -1.48
N VAL A 113 -53.28 -22.44 -1.59
CA VAL A 113 -52.83 -21.06 -1.85
C VAL A 113 -51.98 -20.54 -0.70
N VAL A 114 -52.40 -20.74 0.55
CA VAL A 114 -51.64 -20.31 1.73
C VAL A 114 -50.27 -20.98 1.78
N VAL A 115 -50.18 -22.28 1.49
CA VAL A 115 -48.91 -23.01 1.46
C VAL A 115 -47.98 -22.48 0.36
N LEU A 116 -48.52 -22.13 -0.81
CA LEU A 116 -47.73 -21.51 -1.89
C LEU A 116 -47.21 -20.13 -1.50
N LEU A 117 -48.01 -19.29 -0.85
CA LEU A 117 -47.57 -17.98 -0.37
C LEU A 117 -46.49 -18.10 0.70
N ILE A 118 -46.61 -19.08 1.61
CA ILE A 118 -45.58 -19.38 2.61
C ILE A 118 -44.30 -19.87 1.91
N GLY A 119 -44.44 -20.74 0.90
CA GLY A 119 -43.30 -21.23 0.13
C GLY A 119 -42.54 -20.10 -0.58
N ILE A 120 -43.25 -19.17 -1.24
CA ILE A 120 -42.64 -18.02 -1.93
C ILE A 120 -41.94 -17.10 -0.93
N SER A 121 -42.59 -16.78 0.19
CA SER A 121 -41.99 -15.92 1.22
C SER A 121 -40.75 -16.55 1.87
N VAL A 122 -40.71 -17.88 2.03
CA VAL A 122 -39.50 -18.59 2.46
C VAL A 122 -38.40 -18.52 1.41
N VAL A 123 -38.71 -18.69 0.12
CA VAL A 123 -37.72 -18.58 -0.97
C VAL A 123 -37.13 -17.17 -1.05
N GLU A 124 -37.97 -16.13 -0.99
CA GLU A 124 -37.52 -14.73 -0.97
C GLU A 124 -36.62 -14.45 0.24
N LEU A 125 -36.97 -14.97 1.42
CA LEU A 125 -36.15 -14.80 2.62
C LEU A 125 -34.77 -15.45 2.46
N LEU A 126 -34.69 -16.64 1.85
CA LEU A 126 -33.41 -17.30 1.57
C LEU A 126 -32.56 -16.50 0.57
N SER A 127 -33.16 -16.00 -0.50
CA SER A 127 -32.47 -15.16 -1.49
C SER A 127 -31.97 -13.84 -0.91
N ILE A 128 -32.76 -13.17 -0.05
CA ILE A 128 -32.37 -11.93 0.64
C ILE A 128 -31.17 -12.19 1.56
N ASN A 129 -31.18 -13.30 2.30
CA ASN A 129 -30.07 -13.66 3.18
C ASN A 129 -28.78 -13.94 2.38
N GLY A 130 -28.89 -14.57 1.21
CA GLY A 130 -27.76 -14.75 0.29
C GLY A 130 -27.21 -13.43 -0.23
N LEU A 131 -28.07 -12.52 -0.72
CA LEU A 131 -27.66 -11.19 -1.18
C LEU A 131 -26.99 -10.37 -0.06
N LYS A 132 -27.51 -10.46 1.17
CA LYS A 132 -26.92 -9.77 2.33
C LYS A 132 -25.51 -10.28 2.65
N ALA A 133 -25.29 -11.59 2.54
CA ALA A 133 -23.98 -12.18 2.76
C ALA A 133 -22.98 -11.71 1.68
N GLU A 134 -23.39 -11.68 0.41
CA GLU A 134 -22.55 -11.18 -0.69
C GLU A 134 -22.25 -9.68 -0.55
N LEU A 135 -23.23 -8.88 -0.11
CA LEU A 135 -23.02 -7.45 0.14
C LEU A 135 -21.98 -7.22 1.26
N ALA A 136 -22.08 -7.96 2.36
CA ALA A 136 -21.15 -7.86 3.48
C ALA A 136 -19.72 -8.26 3.07
N ASP A 137 -19.58 -9.31 2.25
CA ASP A 137 -18.29 -9.74 1.71
C ASP A 137 -17.66 -8.69 0.79
N LYS A 138 -18.47 -8.07 -0.08
CA LYS A 138 -18.01 -6.96 -0.94
C LYS A 138 -17.65 -5.72 -0.14
N GLU A 139 -18.41 -5.37 0.90
CA GLU A 139 -18.11 -4.24 1.78
C GLU A 139 -16.80 -4.45 2.53
N GLN A 140 -16.56 -5.67 3.02
CA GLN A 140 -15.28 -6.06 3.63
C GLN A 140 -14.13 -5.93 2.64
N THR A 141 -14.29 -6.44 1.42
CA THR A 141 -13.27 -6.34 0.35
C THR A 141 -12.94 -4.88 0.03
N ILE A 142 -13.95 -4.01 -0.07
CA ILE A 142 -13.74 -2.58 -0.31
C ILE A 142 -12.98 -1.94 0.86
N SER A 143 -13.32 -2.30 2.09
CA SER A 143 -12.61 -1.82 3.29
C SER A 143 -11.13 -2.24 3.25
N ASP A 144 -10.84 -3.50 2.96
CA ASP A 144 -9.47 -4.01 2.88
C ASP A 144 -8.67 -3.34 1.75
N GLN A 145 -9.30 -3.12 0.60
CA GLN A 145 -8.70 -2.36 -0.50
C GLN A 145 -8.41 -0.91 -0.12
N ASN A 146 -9.32 -0.23 0.60
CA ASN A 146 -9.09 1.13 1.06
C ASN A 146 -7.93 1.22 2.06
N ILE A 147 -7.77 0.21 2.94
CA ILE A 147 -6.61 0.13 3.83
C ILE A 147 -5.32 0.03 3.01
N LEU A 148 -5.30 -0.84 2.00
CA LEU A 148 -4.14 -1.01 1.13
C LEU A 148 -3.83 0.27 0.33
N ILE A 149 -4.84 0.96 -0.18
CA ILE A 149 -4.67 2.24 -0.88
C ILE A 149 -4.06 3.29 0.06
N ASN A 150 -4.59 3.43 1.28
CA ASN A 150 -4.07 4.38 2.26
C ASN A 150 -2.62 4.06 2.66
N ASP A 151 -2.26 2.78 2.74
CA ASP A 151 -0.89 2.34 3.00
C ASP A 151 0.05 2.77 1.85
N TYR A 152 -0.34 2.51 0.60
CA TYR A 152 0.44 2.96 -0.56
C TYR A 152 0.54 4.48 -0.65
N GLU A 153 -0.54 5.22 -0.35
CA GLU A 153 -0.50 6.68 -0.28
C GLU A 153 0.46 7.20 0.80
N THR A 154 0.53 6.51 1.94
CA THR A 154 1.46 6.85 3.02
C THR A 154 2.90 6.63 2.56
N GLN A 155 3.19 5.48 1.95
CA GLN A 155 4.52 5.19 1.40
C GLN A 155 4.91 6.22 0.33
N LEU A 156 3.99 6.66 -0.53
CA LEU A 156 4.26 7.67 -1.56
C LEU A 156 4.62 9.04 -0.98
N LYS A 157 4.02 9.44 0.14
CA LYS A 157 4.35 10.71 0.81
C LYS A 157 5.79 10.76 1.30
N ASP A 158 6.36 9.62 1.68
CA ASP A 158 7.76 9.54 2.10
C ASP A 158 8.72 9.82 0.92
N TYR A 159 8.33 9.48 -0.32
CA TYR A 159 9.09 9.80 -1.53
C TYR A 159 8.81 11.21 -2.07
N GLU A 160 7.60 11.74 -1.88
CA GLU A 160 7.25 13.12 -2.27
C GLU A 160 7.98 14.18 -1.41
N GLY A 161 8.47 13.78 -0.23
CA GLY A 161 9.31 14.61 0.64
C GLY A 161 10.74 14.84 0.15
N ILE A 162 11.17 14.19 -0.94
CA ILE A 162 12.48 14.46 -1.55
C ILE A 162 12.37 15.81 -2.30
N ASP A 163 12.79 16.88 -1.62
CA ASP A 163 12.86 18.24 -2.16
C ASP A 163 13.66 18.21 -3.49
N LEU A 164 13.09 18.71 -4.59
CA LEU A 164 13.78 18.82 -5.87
C LEU A 164 15.13 19.54 -5.73
N ASN A 165 15.24 20.47 -4.78
CA ASN A 165 16.48 21.16 -4.45
C ASN A 165 17.50 20.29 -3.69
N SER A 166 17.08 19.16 -3.11
CA SER A 166 18.01 18.11 -2.62
C SER A 166 18.53 17.25 -3.76
N ILE A 167 17.71 16.97 -4.79
CA ILE A 167 18.14 16.24 -5.99
C ILE A 167 19.16 17.08 -6.77
N GLU A 168 18.87 18.36 -7.05
CA GLU A 168 19.82 19.24 -7.75
C GLU A 168 21.16 19.41 -6.99
N LYS A 169 21.12 19.35 -5.65
CA LYS A 169 22.34 19.37 -4.84
C LYS A 169 23.11 18.06 -4.91
N ALA A 170 22.42 16.92 -4.93
CA ALA A 170 23.06 15.62 -5.11
C ALA A 170 23.73 15.56 -6.49
N ASP A 171 23.01 15.94 -7.56
CA ASP A 171 23.55 16.00 -8.93
C ASP A 171 24.79 16.92 -9.01
N PHE A 172 24.75 18.08 -8.35
CA PHE A 172 25.90 18.98 -8.29
C PHE A 172 27.12 18.32 -7.60
N LEU A 173 26.91 17.59 -6.51
CA LEU A 173 27.99 16.90 -5.82
C LEU A 173 28.57 15.79 -6.70
N ASP A 174 27.72 15.01 -7.36
CA ASP A 174 28.13 13.91 -8.23
C ASP A 174 28.89 14.40 -9.47
N GLU A 175 28.52 15.57 -10.01
CA GLU A 175 29.15 16.11 -11.22
C GLU A 175 30.44 16.88 -10.94
N TYR A 176 30.52 17.62 -9.84
CA TYR A 176 31.61 18.57 -9.62
C TYR A 176 32.56 18.20 -8.50
N ILE A 177 32.15 17.39 -7.53
CA ILE A 177 32.93 17.09 -6.32
C ILE A 177 33.45 15.65 -6.39
N VAL A 178 34.72 15.48 -6.07
CA VAL A 178 35.40 14.18 -6.04
C VAL A 178 36.06 13.95 -4.69
N ILE A 179 36.13 12.69 -4.32
CA ILE A 179 36.65 12.22 -3.04
C ILE A 179 38.09 11.72 -3.23
N ILE A 180 38.99 12.13 -2.35
CA ILE A 180 40.40 11.77 -2.38
C ILE A 180 40.78 11.21 -1.00
N PRO A 181 41.03 9.90 -0.89
CA PRO A 181 41.58 9.27 0.32
C PRO A 181 42.96 9.84 0.68
N GLU A 182 43.35 9.80 1.97
CA GLU A 182 44.63 10.38 2.44
C GLU A 182 45.87 9.78 1.76
N ASP A 183 45.83 8.49 1.42
CA ASP A 183 46.96 7.74 0.85
C ASP A 183 46.79 7.43 -0.65
N ASP A 184 45.86 8.08 -1.35
CA ASP A 184 45.62 7.85 -2.78
C ASP A 184 46.01 9.06 -3.64
N THR A 185 46.42 8.77 -4.87
CA THR A 185 46.71 9.75 -5.93
C THR A 185 45.57 9.87 -6.95
N HIS A 186 44.52 9.07 -6.77
CA HIS A 186 43.32 9.11 -7.57
C HIS A 186 42.19 9.81 -6.84
N TYR A 187 41.41 10.59 -7.59
CA TYR A 187 40.13 11.09 -7.13
C TYR A 187 39.02 10.14 -7.60
N HIS A 188 38.00 9.98 -6.76
CA HIS A 188 36.91 9.02 -6.92
C HIS A 188 35.56 9.73 -6.92
N ASN A 189 34.56 9.13 -7.57
CA ASN A 189 33.17 9.56 -7.43
C ASN A 189 32.57 9.01 -6.12
N TYR A 190 31.41 9.54 -5.72
CA TYR A 190 30.73 9.16 -4.47
C TYR A 190 30.40 7.66 -4.40
N ASP A 191 30.09 7.05 -5.55
CA ASP A 191 29.67 5.65 -5.67
C ASP A 191 30.83 4.67 -5.87
N CYS A 192 32.08 5.09 -5.69
CA CYS A 192 33.21 4.24 -5.95
C CYS A 192 33.33 3.13 -4.88
N PRO A 193 33.32 1.84 -5.27
CA PRO A 193 33.39 0.74 -4.32
C PRO A 193 34.73 0.65 -3.60
N GLU A 194 35.79 1.24 -4.15
CA GLU A 194 37.13 1.25 -3.53
C GLU A 194 37.18 2.15 -2.29
N ILE A 195 36.24 3.09 -2.15
CA ILE A 195 36.18 4.05 -1.05
C ILE A 195 35.00 3.86 -0.10
N ALA A 196 34.18 2.83 -0.31
CA ALA A 196 32.91 2.63 0.39
C ALA A 196 33.03 2.53 1.92
N ASP A 197 34.19 2.06 2.41
CA ASP A 197 34.43 1.83 3.84
C ASP A 197 35.37 2.89 4.48
N MET A 198 35.68 4.00 3.79
CA MET A 198 36.59 5.04 4.29
C MET A 198 35.87 6.17 5.03
N ASP A 199 36.44 6.62 6.15
CA ASP A 199 35.91 7.68 7.01
C ASP A 199 36.72 8.98 6.97
N THR A 200 37.93 8.95 6.41
CA THR A 200 38.80 10.12 6.20
C THR A 200 39.08 10.36 4.72
N PHE A 201 38.73 11.55 4.25
CA PHE A 201 38.94 11.94 2.87
C PHE A 201 38.94 13.46 2.70
N LEU A 202 39.54 13.91 1.60
CA LEU A 202 39.39 15.26 1.09
C LEU A 202 38.29 15.28 0.03
N ALA A 203 37.53 16.37 -0.01
CA ALA A 203 36.54 16.61 -1.05
C ALA A 203 36.91 17.89 -1.80
N PHE A 204 37.24 17.75 -3.08
CA PHE A 204 37.61 18.88 -3.94
C PHE A 204 36.76 18.88 -5.20
N ASN A 205 36.70 20.04 -5.86
CA ASN A 205 36.21 20.03 -7.22
C ASN A 205 37.22 19.36 -8.16
N ILE A 206 36.75 18.82 -9.28
CA ILE A 206 37.58 18.08 -10.24
C ILE A 206 38.77 18.93 -10.74
N ALA A 207 38.54 20.20 -11.08
CA ALA A 207 39.57 21.07 -11.62
C ALA A 207 40.71 21.33 -10.62
N TYR A 208 40.37 21.50 -9.35
CA TYR A 208 41.34 21.71 -8.28
C TYR A 208 42.10 20.42 -7.96
N ALA A 209 41.42 19.27 -7.91
CA ALA A 209 42.06 17.97 -7.75
C ALA A 209 43.10 17.72 -8.86
N GLN A 210 42.74 18.00 -10.11
CA GLN A 210 43.66 17.89 -11.25
C GLN A 210 44.83 18.88 -11.17
N TYR A 211 44.59 20.11 -10.71
CA TYR A 211 45.64 21.11 -10.51
C TYR A 211 46.67 20.68 -9.46
N GLU A 212 46.22 20.07 -8.37
CA GLU A 212 47.07 19.48 -7.32
C GLU A 212 47.78 18.19 -7.77
N GLY A 213 47.45 17.68 -8.97
CA GLY A 213 48.12 16.53 -9.58
C GLY A 213 47.42 15.18 -9.38
N TYR A 214 46.21 15.18 -8.82
CA TYR A 214 45.40 13.96 -8.73
C TYR A 214 44.84 13.56 -10.09
N THR A 215 44.69 12.26 -10.30
CA THR A 215 44.16 11.71 -11.56
C THR A 215 42.85 10.97 -11.33
N ALA A 216 42.04 10.78 -12.38
CA ALA A 216 40.77 10.06 -12.22
C ALA A 216 41.03 8.60 -11.84
N CYS A 217 40.27 8.07 -10.88
CA CYS A 217 40.26 6.65 -10.59
C CYS A 217 39.89 5.84 -11.85
N PRO A 218 40.67 4.82 -12.25
CA PRO A 218 40.38 4.02 -13.44
C PRO A 218 39.03 3.29 -13.40
N THR A 219 38.55 2.99 -12.19
CA THR A 219 37.31 2.27 -11.91
C THR A 219 36.08 3.17 -11.92
N CYS A 220 36.24 4.48 -11.72
CA CYS A 220 35.14 5.46 -11.59
C CYS A 220 34.58 6.00 -12.93
N GLN A 221 34.92 5.38 -14.06
CA GLN A 221 34.56 5.88 -15.41
C GLN A 221 33.12 5.61 -15.81
#